data_AF-A0A5B6YVA2-F1
#
_entry.id   AF-A0A5B6YVA2-F1
#
_cell.length_a   1.000
_cell.length_b   1.000
_cell.length_c   1.000
_cell.angle_alpha   90.00
_cell.angle_beta   90.00
_cell.angle_gamma   90.00
#
_symmetry.space_group_name_H-M   'P 1'
#
loop_
_entity.id
_entity.type
_entity.pdbx_description
1 polymer ?
#
loop_
_entity_poly.entity_id
_entity_poly.type
_entity_poly.pdbx_seq_one_letter_code
_entity_poly.pdbx_strand_id
1 'polypeptide(L)'
;IAGMCEGGELHEAGRLWDDMVENRCIPNAFTYNMLIKGFCKVGNAKEGIRVLEEMLDKRCLPNKSTYSILIEGLYDSGMEEVTKVLSIAASSAEGIDTDSWGVFVANVVGSLDSGGVILDRILLENAT
;
A
#
# COMPACT_ATOMS: atom_id res chain seq x y z
N ILE A 1 15.76 -9.90 -2.47
CA ILE A 1 14.83 -8.76 -2.33
C ILE A 1 13.99 -8.86 -1.05
N ALA A 2 13.06 -9.82 -0.91
CA ALA A 2 12.15 -9.88 0.25
C ALA A 2 12.84 -9.88 1.62
N GLY A 3 13.83 -10.77 1.85
CA GLY A 3 14.55 -10.82 3.12
C GLY A 3 15.33 -9.53 3.45
N MET A 4 15.89 -8.86 2.44
CA MET A 4 16.58 -7.57 2.60
C MET A 4 15.60 -6.45 2.96
N CYS A 5 14.41 -6.45 2.35
CA CYS A 5 13.35 -5.50 2.72
C CYS A 5 12.90 -5.71 4.18
N GLU A 6 12.78 -6.97 4.61
CA GLU A 6 12.41 -7.27 5.99
C GLU A 6 13.49 -6.89 7.01
N GLY A 7 14.76 -6.97 6.61
CA GLY A 7 15.93 -6.56 7.40
C GLY A 7 16.28 -5.07 7.36
N GLY A 8 15.56 -4.25 6.57
CA GLY A 8 15.80 -2.81 6.43
C GLY A 8 16.97 -2.45 5.49
N GLU A 9 17.51 -3.42 4.77
CA GLU A 9 18.62 -3.25 3.81
C GLU A 9 18.10 -2.72 2.46
N LEU A 10 17.42 -1.57 2.48
CA LEU A 10 16.66 -1.07 1.33
C LEU A 10 17.53 -0.67 0.13
N HIS A 11 18.77 -0.23 0.37
CA HIS A 11 19.71 0.04 -0.71
C HIS A 11 20.04 -1.23 -1.51
N GLU A 12 20.32 -2.34 -0.82
CA GLU A 12 20.59 -3.63 -1.44
C GLU A 12 19.35 -4.23 -2.11
N ALA A 13 18.19 -4.06 -1.48
CA ALA A 13 16.92 -4.44 -2.08
C ALA A 13 16.65 -3.67 -3.39
N GLY A 14 16.96 -2.37 -3.44
CA GLY A 14 16.85 -1.54 -4.63
C GLY A 14 17.78 -1.99 -5.75
N ARG A 15 19.07 -2.28 -5.45
CA ARG A 15 20.00 -2.79 -6.47
C ARG A 15 19.53 -4.12 -7.08
N LEU A 16 19.05 -5.05 -6.26
CA LEU A 16 18.50 -6.32 -6.76
C LEU A 16 17.20 -6.13 -7.54
N TRP A 17 16.42 -5.10 -7.21
CA TRP A 17 15.23 -4.74 -7.98
C TRP A 17 15.61 -4.25 -9.38
N ASP A 18 16.57 -3.33 -9.47
CA ASP A 18 17.06 -2.81 -10.74
C ASP A 18 17.59 -3.95 -11.62
N ASP A 19 18.41 -4.85 -11.06
CA ASP A 19 18.91 -6.04 -11.76
C ASP A 19 17.76 -6.96 -12.22
N MET A 20 16.73 -7.15 -11.40
CA MET A 20 15.55 -7.94 -11.78
C MET A 20 14.81 -7.30 -12.96
N VAL A 21 14.63 -5.98 -12.96
CA VAL A 21 13.97 -5.24 -14.04
C VAL A 21 14.81 -5.27 -15.32
N GLU A 22 16.13 -5.05 -15.22
CA GLU A 22 17.06 -5.11 -16.35
C GLU A 22 17.08 -6.50 -17.01
N ASN A 23 16.99 -7.56 -16.21
CA ASN A 23 16.91 -8.94 -16.67
C ASN A 23 15.49 -9.37 -17.11
N ARG A 24 14.53 -8.43 -17.22
CA ARG A 24 13.13 -8.69 -17.63
C ARG A 24 12.38 -9.67 -16.74
N CYS A 25 12.83 -9.85 -15.51
CA CYS A 25 12.10 -10.62 -14.51
C CYS A 25 10.92 -9.76 -14.01
N ILE A 26 9.70 -10.21 -14.28
CA ILE A 26 8.48 -9.44 -13.98
C ILE A 26 8.18 -9.53 -12.48
N PRO A 27 8.14 -8.41 -11.73
CA PRO A 27 7.72 -8.42 -10.35
C PRO A 27 6.25 -8.79 -10.21
N ASN A 28 5.94 -9.56 -9.17
CA ASN A 28 4.58 -9.90 -8.80
C ASN A 28 4.16 -9.15 -7.52
N ALA A 29 2.88 -9.28 -7.15
CA ALA A 29 2.33 -8.60 -5.98
C ALA A 29 3.07 -8.92 -4.67
N PHE A 30 3.63 -10.12 -4.54
CA PHE A 30 4.43 -10.48 -3.37
C PHE A 30 5.72 -9.66 -3.29
N THR A 31 6.46 -9.54 -4.40
CA THR A 31 7.70 -8.75 -4.43
C THR A 31 7.44 -7.27 -4.11
N TYR A 32 6.39 -6.68 -4.69
CA TYR A 32 5.96 -5.32 -4.37
C TYR A 32 5.60 -5.15 -2.89
N ASN A 33 4.78 -6.04 -2.34
CA ASN A 33 4.37 -5.97 -0.93
C ASN A 33 5.57 -6.00 0.03
N MET A 34 6.62 -6.75 -0.30
CA MET A 34 7.83 -6.79 0.52
C MET A 34 8.61 -5.49 0.48
N LEU A 35 8.75 -4.86 -0.69
CA LEU A 35 9.39 -3.54 -0.80
C LEU A 35 8.62 -2.48 -0.02
N ILE A 36 7.30 -2.43 -0.21
CA ILE A 36 6.42 -1.52 0.51
C ILE A 36 6.59 -1.71 2.03
N LYS A 37 6.56 -2.96 2.52
CA LYS A 37 6.77 -3.29 3.93
C LYS A 37 8.13 -2.83 4.45
N GLY A 38 9.19 -3.01 3.66
CA GLY A 38 10.52 -2.55 4.01
C GLY A 38 10.58 -1.03 4.17
N PHE A 39 10.00 -0.28 3.23
CA PHE A 39 9.92 1.17 3.30
C PHE A 39 9.10 1.67 4.50
N CYS A 40 7.96 1.03 4.79
CA CYS A 40 7.16 1.35 5.98
C CYS A 40 7.95 1.11 7.28
N LYS A 41 8.68 -0.02 7.39
CA LYS A 41 9.46 -0.35 8.60
C LYS A 41 10.55 0.65 8.95
N VAL A 42 11.15 1.30 7.95
CA VAL A 42 12.19 2.33 8.20
C VAL A 42 11.61 3.75 8.34
N GLY A 43 10.27 3.87 8.46
CA GLY A 43 9.60 5.16 8.57
C GLY A 43 9.51 5.95 7.26
N ASN A 44 9.72 5.31 6.11
CA ASN A 44 9.65 5.94 4.79
C ASN A 44 8.44 5.43 3.98
N ALA A 45 7.26 5.45 4.60
CA ALA A 45 6.02 4.98 3.97
C ALA A 45 5.63 5.79 2.70
N LYS A 46 6.13 7.03 2.53
CA LYS A 46 5.99 7.80 1.30
C LYS A 46 6.62 7.10 0.09
N GLU A 47 7.77 6.48 0.26
CA GLU A 47 8.38 5.67 -0.79
C GLU A 47 7.58 4.38 -1.04
N GLY A 48 7.00 3.79 0.00
CA GLY A 48 6.04 2.70 -0.14
C GLY A 48 4.84 3.05 -1.03
N ILE A 49 4.31 4.28 -0.94
CA ILE A 49 3.23 4.76 -1.82
C ILE A 49 3.69 4.82 -3.29
N ARG A 50 4.91 5.29 -3.55
CA ARG A 50 5.46 5.31 -4.92
C ARG A 50 5.59 3.92 -5.51
N VAL A 51 5.98 2.94 -4.69
CA VAL A 51 6.04 1.53 -5.08
C VAL A 51 4.64 0.97 -5.40
N LEU A 52 3.58 1.40 -4.69
CA LEU A 52 2.19 1.08 -5.05
C LEU A 52 1.77 1.70 -6.39
N GLU A 53 2.12 2.96 -6.63
CA GLU A 53 1.85 3.64 -7.91
C GLU A 53 2.54 2.89 -9.08
N GLU A 54 3.81 2.51 -8.91
CA GLU A 54 4.54 1.70 -9.90
C GLU A 54 3.89 0.32 -10.12
N MET A 55 3.42 -0.32 -9.05
CA MET A 55 2.73 -1.61 -9.12
C MET A 55 1.48 -1.52 -10.02
N LEU A 56 0.69 -0.46 -9.86
CA LEU A 56 -0.49 -0.17 -10.68
C LEU A 56 -0.11 0.16 -12.14
N ASP A 57 0.91 0.98 -12.37
CA ASP A 57 1.39 1.33 -13.72
C ASP A 57 1.84 0.10 -14.50
N LYS A 58 2.46 -0.87 -13.82
CA LYS A 58 2.85 -2.16 -14.41
C LYS A 58 1.72 -3.18 -14.49
N ARG A 59 0.47 -2.77 -14.23
CA ARG A 59 -0.74 -3.62 -14.23
C ARG A 59 -0.65 -4.83 -13.29
N CYS A 60 0.14 -4.71 -12.22
CA CYS A 60 0.16 -5.69 -11.16
C CYS A 60 -0.87 -5.28 -10.12
N LEU A 61 -1.90 -6.10 -9.88
CA LEU A 61 -3.01 -5.68 -9.03
C LEU A 61 -2.64 -5.74 -7.54
N PRO A 62 -2.72 -4.62 -6.81
CA PRO A 62 -2.56 -4.62 -5.36
C PRO A 62 -3.66 -5.45 -4.70
N ASN A 63 -3.35 -6.02 -3.55
CA ASN A 63 -4.27 -6.86 -2.79
C ASN A 63 -4.45 -6.32 -1.37
N LYS A 64 -5.30 -7.00 -0.60
CA LYS A 64 -5.57 -6.65 0.80
C LYS A 64 -4.30 -6.43 1.61
N SER A 65 -3.29 -7.29 1.45
CA SER A 65 -2.02 -7.16 2.17
C SER A 65 -1.25 -5.91 1.78
N THR A 66 -1.27 -5.52 0.50
CA THR A 66 -0.65 -4.27 0.01
C THR A 66 -1.17 -3.06 0.78
N TYR A 67 -2.49 -2.94 0.88
CA TYR A 67 -3.14 -1.82 1.55
C TYR A 67 -2.97 -1.85 3.07
N SER A 68 -3.06 -3.03 3.70
CA SER A 68 -2.80 -3.16 5.14
C SER A 68 -1.41 -2.67 5.51
N ILE A 69 -0.37 -3.08 4.77
CA ILE A 69 1.02 -2.70 5.05
C ILE A 69 1.22 -1.18 4.97
N LEU A 70 0.62 -0.52 3.97
CA LEU A 70 0.72 0.94 3.82
C LEU A 70 -0.01 1.67 4.94
N ILE A 71 -1.23 1.27 5.25
CA ILE A 71 -2.03 1.96 6.27
C ILE A 71 -1.39 1.81 7.65
N GLU A 72 -0.89 0.61 7.99
CA GLU A 72 -0.11 0.39 9.21
C GLU A 72 1.16 1.24 9.25
N GLY A 73 1.90 1.32 8.13
CA GLY A 73 3.13 2.12 8.05
C GLY A 73 2.93 3.63 8.06
N LEU A 74 1.73 4.11 7.74
CA LEU A 74 1.37 5.52 7.68
C LEU A 74 0.80 6.06 8.99
N TYR A 75 0.61 5.19 10.01
CA TYR A 75 0.03 5.57 11.30
C TYR A 75 0.71 6.79 11.93
N ASP A 76 2.05 6.83 11.88
CA ASP A 76 2.85 7.93 12.44
C ASP A 76 3.09 9.07 11.44
N SER A 77 2.75 8.89 10.16
CA SER A 77 3.03 9.87 9.09
C SER A 77 1.95 10.94 8.96
N GLY A 78 0.72 10.63 9.38
CA GLY A 78 -0.41 11.56 9.34
C GLY A 78 -1.59 11.03 8.53
N MET A 79 -2.73 11.67 8.76
CA MET A 79 -4.03 11.26 8.21
C MET A 79 -4.16 11.47 6.70
N GLU A 80 -3.44 12.45 6.16
CA GLU A 80 -3.51 12.82 4.74
C GLU A 80 -3.02 11.69 3.83
N GLU A 81 -1.91 11.06 4.21
CA GLU A 81 -1.35 9.94 3.46
C GLU A 81 -2.23 8.69 3.51
N VAL A 82 -2.88 8.42 4.65
CA VAL A 82 -3.85 7.32 4.79
C VAL A 82 -5.04 7.55 3.84
N THR A 83 -5.58 8.76 3.77
CA THR A 83 -6.64 9.12 2.81
C THR A 83 -6.18 8.93 1.36
N LYS A 84 -4.95 9.31 1.03
CA LYS A 84 -4.40 9.10 -0.31
C LYS A 84 -4.41 7.62 -0.70
N VAL A 85 -3.91 6.73 0.16
CA VAL A 85 -3.89 5.28 -0.10
C VAL A 85 -5.31 4.72 -0.26
N LEU A 86 -6.26 5.18 0.56
CA LEU A 86 -7.66 4.75 0.47
C LEU A 86 -8.34 5.22 -0.83
N SER A 87 -8.02 6.42 -1.32
CA SER A 87 -8.51 6.93 -2.62
C SER A 87 -7.97 6.13 -3.81
N ILE A 88 -6.68 5.76 -3.78
CA ILE A 88 -6.05 4.90 -4.80
C ILE A 88 -6.72 3.52 -4.79
N ALA A 89 -6.97 2.99 -3.60
CA ALA A 89 -7.61 1.68 -3.45
C ALA A 89 -9.06 1.66 -3.94
N ALA A 90 -9.84 2.72 -3.68
CA ALA A 90 -11.19 2.87 -4.22
C ALA A 90 -11.19 2.96 -5.75
N SER A 91 -10.21 3.67 -6.32
CA SER A 91 -10.08 3.84 -7.78
C SER A 91 -9.57 2.60 -8.52
N SER A 92 -8.90 1.68 -7.81
CA SER A 92 -8.30 0.47 -8.37
C SER A 92 -9.08 -0.81 -8.03
N ALA A 93 -10.27 -0.68 -7.46
CA ALA A 93 -11.10 -1.76 -6.96
C ALA A 93 -11.70 -2.70 -8.05
N GLU A 94 -11.15 -2.73 -9.27
CA GLU A 94 -11.55 -3.68 -10.32
C GLU A 94 -11.36 -5.17 -9.92
N GLY A 95 -10.87 -5.48 -8.71
CA GLY A 95 -10.69 -6.85 -8.21
C GLY A 95 -10.98 -7.11 -6.72
N ILE A 96 -11.42 -6.12 -5.95
CA ILE A 96 -11.92 -6.32 -4.57
C ILE A 96 -13.42 -6.11 -4.65
N ASP A 97 -14.23 -7.12 -4.34
CA ASP A 97 -15.68 -6.91 -4.32
C ASP A 97 -16.03 -5.78 -3.34
N THR A 98 -16.95 -4.90 -3.73
CA THR A 98 -17.28 -3.66 -3.05
C THR A 98 -17.63 -3.88 -1.57
N ASP A 99 -18.19 -5.04 -1.22
CA ASP A 99 -18.58 -5.40 0.14
C ASP A 99 -17.35 -5.80 0.98
N SER A 100 -16.42 -6.57 0.42
CA SER A 100 -15.12 -6.85 1.04
C SER A 100 -14.28 -5.59 1.24
N TRP A 101 -14.33 -4.65 0.30
CA TRP A 101 -13.65 -3.36 0.42
C TRP A 101 -14.23 -2.52 1.57
N GLY A 102 -15.56 -2.39 1.64
CA GLY A 102 -16.23 -1.64 2.71
C GLY A 102 -15.93 -2.19 4.10
N VAL A 103 -15.97 -3.52 4.28
CA VAL A 103 -15.62 -4.19 5.55
C VAL A 103 -14.14 -4.03 5.88
N PHE A 104 -13.25 -4.12 4.89
CA PHE A 104 -11.82 -3.88 5.09
C PHE A 104 -11.54 -2.46 5.57
N VAL A 105 -12.07 -1.46 4.86
CA VAL A 105 -11.93 -0.06 5.24
C VAL A 105 -12.52 0.17 6.63
N ALA A 106 -13.73 -0.32 6.91
CA ALA A 106 -14.37 -0.11 8.21
C ALA A 106 -13.58 -0.74 9.37
N ASN A 107 -12.99 -1.92 9.19
CA ASN A 107 -12.16 -2.56 10.21
C ASN A 107 -10.83 -1.83 10.41
N VAL A 108 -10.16 -1.45 9.31
CA VAL A 108 -8.88 -0.74 9.36
C VAL A 108 -9.08 0.64 9.99
N VAL A 109 -10.07 1.39 9.50
CA VAL A 109 -10.44 2.70 10.03
C VAL A 109 -10.90 2.59 11.48
N GLY A 110 -11.74 1.62 11.83
CA GLY A 110 -12.21 1.41 13.20
C GLY A 110 -11.11 1.03 14.21
N SER A 111 -9.96 0.53 13.74
CA SER A 111 -8.78 0.27 14.58
C SER A 111 -7.90 1.51 14.84
N LEU A 112 -8.17 2.62 14.16
CA LEU A 112 -7.50 3.90 14.39
C LEU A 112 -8.27 4.68 15.46
N ASP A 113 -7.58 5.31 16.42
CA ASP A 113 -8.21 6.12 17.48
C ASP A 113 -9.09 7.28 16.94
N SER A 114 -8.91 7.63 15.66
CA SER A 114 -9.65 8.65 14.91
C SER A 114 -10.59 8.08 13.83
N GLY A 115 -10.88 6.77 13.88
CA GLY A 115 -11.54 6.01 12.83
C GLY A 115 -12.86 6.57 12.33
N GLY A 116 -13.77 6.98 13.23
CA GLY A 116 -15.10 7.46 12.84
C GLY A 116 -15.06 8.61 11.82
N VAL A 117 -14.10 9.53 11.94
CA VAL A 117 -13.97 10.70 11.06
C VAL A 117 -13.51 10.33 9.65
N ILE A 118 -12.69 9.29 9.52
CA ILE A 118 -12.15 8.82 8.24
C ILE A 118 -13.24 8.11 7.43
N LEU A 119 -14.03 7.27 8.12
CA LEU A 119 -15.10 6.47 7.53
C LEU A 119 -16.15 7.39 6.89
N ASP A 120 -16.59 8.43 7.62
CA ASP A 120 -17.55 9.41 7.12
C ASP A 120 -17.03 10.15 5.87
N ARG A 121 -15.75 10.54 5.87
CA ARG A 121 -15.15 11.26 4.74
C ARG A 121 -15.06 10.40 3.47
N ILE A 122 -14.69 9.13 3.60
CA ILE A 122 -14.60 8.19 2.47
C ILE A 122 -15.99 7.85 1.93
N LEU A 123 -16.98 7.67 2.81
CA LEU A 123 -18.35 7.41 2.40
C LEU A 123 -18.95 8.63 1.67
N LEU A 124 -18.58 9.85 2.05
CA LEU A 124 -18.97 11.08 1.36
C LEU A 124 -18.31 11.22 -0.03
N GLU A 125 -17.02 10.90 -0.16
CA GLU A 125 -16.28 11.01 -1.43
C GLU A 125 -16.71 9.94 -2.46
N ASN A 126 -17.16 8.76 -2.01
CA ASN A 126 -17.64 7.68 -2.88
C ASN A 126 -19.15 7.75 -3.19
N ALA A 127 -19.90 8.69 -2.60
CA ALA A 127 -21.34 8.85 -2.80
C ALA A 127 -21.73 9.86 -3.91
N THR A 128 -20.74 10.47 -4.58
CA THR A 128 -20.89 11.43 -5.68
C THR A 128 -20.24 10.92 -6.96
#